data_AF-A0A1R3S1L3-F1
#
_entry.id   AF-A0A1R3S1L3-F1
#
_cell.length_a   1.000
_cell.length_b   1.000
_cell.length_c   1.000
_cell.angle_alpha   90.00
_cell.angle_beta   90.00
_cell.angle_gamma   90.00
#
_symmetry.space_group_name_H-M   'P 1'
#
loop_
_entity.id
_entity.type
_entity.pdbx_description
1 polymer ?
#
loop_
_entity_poly.entity_id
_entity_poly.type
_entity_poly.pdbx_seq_one_letter_code
_entity_poly.pdbx_strand_id
1 'polypeptide(L)'
;MADRKTQKAPCFQCRSRKVRCDRRKHTCGNCHRLKHPCSFQTETAFPSRPTRSEIDQPERRRGSRACINCRLQKVRCSGELPRCTNCQRRHRECQYPASERALPLPLKSPEALRRLTFVRVYPVRDGAELVRILDDYFLHLYPLPSYSFLHEPSIRRMCADRTLEPSLVLSICAMVKLHCKRGWPQPSESGLLVELSEKRIWDQLERPSIFRLQALFLIIQYHAEVGRFERAFMMASIASRHIAALRLNHESPQLSFITQEIRRRAVWTMALLDGYFSVGIPGYSTIHYEEIYQQFPCHEEKFGSPIPENIVDTKGGDNHNGPRSMLELILRISKLRRDIMRFTRQLALVEQPLNEFQAIVEGFRVNLSQLHERITSAILPSALVQPESRWAVRALEIQLAWRQANCDLFRLFLPGHPNAAPDVVLRPLEPNIYVGQARAICEEHSGWIVNTITEAEKMDLRILFSFDIARCAYQAARLGLFLAHMPEARSVSKPEAAIANAASCLNFIKRNFASAAHARRMISDLSLLIGAYETQDGHLGAAMALDSLRASGDAVERHNQLAVHSLIHQANFVDDSFLYEL
;
A
#
# COMPACT_ATOMS: atom_id res chain seq x y z
N MET A 1 53.47 -16.33 48.59
CA MET A 1 54.20 -17.23 47.67
C MET A 1 53.28 -18.37 47.26
N ALA A 2 52.85 -18.40 45.99
CA ALA A 2 52.48 -19.58 45.17
C ALA A 2 51.75 -19.11 43.88
N ASP A 3 52.55 -18.58 42.96
CA ASP A 3 52.44 -18.69 41.50
C ASP A 3 51.05 -18.64 40.81
N ARG A 4 50.55 -17.43 40.53
CA ARG A 4 49.43 -17.18 39.60
C ARG A 4 49.91 -17.40 38.15
N LYS A 5 50.03 -18.66 37.72
CA LYS A 5 50.37 -19.03 36.33
C LYS A 5 49.43 -18.34 35.34
N THR A 6 49.98 -17.44 34.54
CA THR A 6 49.34 -16.83 33.37
C THR A 6 48.74 -17.92 32.48
N GLN A 7 47.41 -17.97 32.37
CA GLN A 7 46.74 -19.01 31.60
C GLN A 7 47.03 -18.84 30.10
N LYS A 8 47.87 -19.72 29.55
CA LYS A 8 48.11 -19.80 28.10
C LYS A 8 46.79 -20.00 27.33
N ALA A 9 46.69 -19.33 26.18
CA ALA A 9 45.54 -19.46 25.27
C ALA A 9 45.33 -20.94 24.85
N PRO A 10 44.07 -21.38 24.62
CA PRO A 10 43.77 -22.73 24.13
C PRO A 10 44.33 -22.96 22.71
N CYS A 11 44.64 -24.21 22.34
CA CYS A 11 45.15 -24.51 20.99
C CYS A 11 44.13 -24.18 19.90
N PHE A 12 44.62 -23.87 18.69
CA PHE A 12 43.80 -23.45 17.56
C PHE A 12 42.70 -24.48 17.23
N GLN A 13 43.03 -25.77 17.25
CA GLN A 13 42.09 -26.86 16.93
C GLN A 13 40.97 -26.96 17.97
N CYS A 14 41.27 -26.84 19.27
CA CYS A 14 40.24 -26.85 20.30
C CYS A 14 39.38 -25.58 20.27
N ARG A 15 39.99 -24.42 19.97
CA ARG A 15 39.29 -23.14 19.80
C ARG A 15 38.32 -23.19 18.61
N SER A 16 38.78 -23.63 17.45
CA SER A 16 37.95 -23.76 16.23
C SER A 16 36.78 -24.74 16.41
N ARG A 17 36.99 -25.80 17.21
CA ARG A 17 35.97 -26.81 17.53
C ARG A 17 35.09 -26.46 18.75
N LYS A 18 35.30 -25.30 19.38
CA LYS A 18 34.59 -24.83 20.59
C LYS A 18 34.58 -25.88 21.73
N VAL A 19 35.70 -26.56 21.96
CA VAL A 19 35.87 -27.54 23.06
C VAL A 19 36.93 -27.08 24.06
N ARG A 20 36.78 -27.49 25.33
CA ARG A 20 37.74 -27.17 26.39
C ARG A 20 39.11 -27.78 26.06
N CYS A 21 40.16 -26.96 26.13
CA CYS A 21 41.55 -27.36 25.95
C CYS A 21 42.20 -27.57 27.32
N ASP A 22 42.87 -28.69 27.52
CA ASP A 22 43.61 -29.03 28.74
C ASP A 22 45.04 -28.46 28.76
N ARG A 23 45.45 -27.78 27.68
CA ARG A 23 46.69 -26.96 27.59
C ARG A 23 47.99 -27.70 27.94
N ARG A 24 48.03 -29.03 27.80
CA ARG A 24 49.26 -29.81 27.96
C ARG A 24 50.32 -29.35 26.94
N LYS A 25 51.58 -29.25 27.38
CA LYS A 25 52.73 -28.90 26.51
C LYS A 25 52.82 -29.93 25.37
N HIS A 26 53.23 -29.48 24.19
CA HIS A 26 53.33 -30.25 22.92
C HIS A 26 51.99 -30.64 22.29
N THR A 27 51.17 -31.47 22.94
CA THR A 27 49.86 -31.88 22.37
C THR A 27 48.80 -31.94 23.46
N CYS A 28 47.71 -31.18 23.29
CA CYS A 28 46.59 -31.20 24.22
C CYS A 28 45.86 -32.56 24.16
N GLY A 29 45.32 -33.05 25.28
CA GLY A 29 44.72 -34.39 25.37
C GLY A 29 43.55 -34.60 24.40
N ASN A 30 42.83 -33.53 24.05
CA ASN A 30 41.75 -33.61 23.06
C ASN A 30 42.27 -33.77 21.63
N CYS A 31 43.40 -33.15 21.28
CA CYS A 31 44.05 -33.34 19.98
C CYS A 31 44.78 -34.68 19.90
N HIS A 32 45.44 -35.11 20.98
CA HIS A 32 46.11 -36.42 21.08
C HIS A 32 45.11 -37.56 20.86
N ARG A 33 43.99 -37.54 21.60
CA ARG A 33 42.93 -38.57 21.49
C ARG A 33 42.33 -38.67 20.09
N LEU A 34 42.31 -37.57 19.36
CA LEU A 34 41.70 -37.49 18.04
C LEU A 34 42.71 -37.51 16.91
N LYS A 35 44.00 -37.74 17.22
CA LYS A 35 45.11 -37.79 16.26
C LYS A 35 45.17 -36.59 15.31
N HIS A 36 44.84 -35.40 15.80
CA HIS A 36 44.98 -34.16 15.02
C HIS A 36 46.26 -33.41 15.38
N PRO A 37 46.94 -32.77 14.40
CA PRO A 37 48.11 -31.95 14.67
C PRO A 37 47.71 -30.77 15.57
N CYS A 38 48.30 -30.72 16.76
CA CYS A 38 47.99 -29.70 17.75
C CYS A 38 48.89 -28.49 17.54
N SER A 39 48.32 -27.28 17.56
CA SER A 39 49.08 -26.03 17.42
C SER A 39 50.05 -25.72 18.58
N PHE A 40 50.27 -26.67 19.49
CA PHE A 40 51.26 -26.58 20.56
C PHE A 40 52.53 -27.39 20.26
N GLN A 41 52.57 -28.09 19.13
CA GLN A 41 53.77 -28.77 18.63
C GLN A 41 54.70 -27.70 18.06
N THR A 42 55.71 -27.29 18.83
CA THR A 42 56.79 -26.39 18.38
C THR A 42 57.85 -27.21 17.65
N GLU A 43 57.99 -26.93 16.36
CA GLU A 43 59.12 -27.16 15.43
C GLU A 43 60.07 -28.34 15.72
N THR A 44 59.87 -29.44 15.00
CA THR A 44 60.95 -30.13 14.28
C THR A 44 60.34 -30.85 13.06
N ALA A 45 60.90 -30.53 11.88
CA ALA A 45 60.64 -31.10 10.55
C ALA A 45 59.31 -30.77 9.82
N PHE A 46 59.27 -29.63 9.13
CA PHE A 46 58.60 -29.51 7.82
C PHE A 46 59.48 -28.65 6.89
N PRO A 47 59.93 -29.13 5.72
CA PRO A 47 60.13 -28.24 4.59
C PRO A 47 58.77 -28.02 3.91
N SER A 48 58.54 -26.78 3.50
CA SER A 48 57.40 -26.24 2.75
C SER A 48 56.12 -25.88 3.54
N ARG A 49 55.88 -24.57 3.53
CA ARG A 49 54.75 -23.82 4.04
C ARG A 49 53.53 -24.14 3.14
N PRO A 50 52.44 -24.76 3.62
CA PRO A 50 51.25 -24.91 2.80
C PRO A 50 50.54 -23.57 2.69
N THR A 51 50.20 -23.20 1.46
CA THR A 51 49.22 -22.17 1.13
C THR A 51 47.90 -22.42 1.86
N ARG A 52 47.10 -21.35 2.03
CA ARG A 52 45.92 -21.22 2.89
C ARG A 52 44.73 -22.14 2.53
N SER A 53 44.95 -23.21 1.76
CA SER A 53 43.96 -24.05 1.10
C SER A 53 44.02 -25.56 1.46
N GLU A 54 44.93 -26.03 2.32
CA GLU A 54 45.01 -27.47 2.66
C GLU A 54 45.29 -27.74 4.15
N ILE A 55 44.35 -27.39 5.03
CA ILE A 55 44.24 -28.01 6.36
C ILE A 55 42.82 -28.57 6.45
N ASP A 56 42.73 -29.90 6.31
CA ASP A 56 41.53 -30.68 6.48
C ASP A 56 40.90 -30.34 7.84
N GLN A 57 39.80 -29.58 7.82
CA GLN A 57 39.13 -29.15 9.04
C GLN A 57 38.51 -30.38 9.70
N PRO A 58 38.85 -30.72 10.96
CA PRO A 58 38.27 -31.88 11.61
C PRO A 58 36.75 -31.77 11.66
N GLU A 59 36.08 -32.73 11.05
CA GLU A 59 34.63 -32.84 11.01
C GLU A 59 34.04 -32.70 12.42
N ARG A 60 33.06 -31.80 12.58
CA ARG A 60 32.40 -31.54 13.88
C ARG A 60 31.53 -32.73 14.29
N ARG A 61 32.14 -33.75 14.92
CA ARG A 61 31.43 -34.91 15.52
C ARG A 61 30.70 -34.59 16.84
N ARG A 62 29.98 -33.48 16.92
CA ARG A 62 29.04 -33.21 18.02
C ARG A 62 27.70 -32.78 17.44
N GLY A 63 26.78 -33.73 17.30
CA GLY A 63 25.36 -33.40 17.21
C GLY A 63 24.94 -32.69 18.50
N SER A 64 24.37 -31.50 18.39
CA SER A 64 23.94 -30.66 19.53
C SER A 64 22.73 -31.20 20.29
N ARG A 65 22.26 -32.42 19.97
CA ARG A 65 21.02 -32.99 20.48
C ARG A 65 21.23 -34.43 20.94
N ALA A 66 20.81 -34.73 22.17
CA ALA A 66 20.68 -36.10 22.65
C ALA A 66 19.48 -36.80 21.99
N CYS A 67 19.55 -38.12 21.79
CA CYS A 67 18.40 -38.90 21.32
C CYS A 67 17.26 -38.92 22.35
N ILE A 68 16.03 -39.16 21.89
CA ILE A 68 14.79 -39.17 22.69
C ILE A 68 14.92 -40.12 23.89
N ASN A 69 15.44 -41.33 23.67
CA ASN A 69 15.56 -42.35 24.73
C ASN A 69 16.53 -41.93 25.84
N CYS A 70 17.73 -41.44 25.48
CA CYS A 70 18.69 -40.92 26.45
C CYS A 70 18.17 -39.69 27.19
N ARG A 71 17.35 -38.85 26.53
CA ARG A 71 16.69 -37.69 27.15
C ARG A 71 15.65 -38.11 28.19
N LEU A 72 14.78 -39.07 27.87
CA LEU A 72 13.78 -39.61 28.80
C LEU A 72 14.42 -40.28 30.02
N GLN A 73 15.51 -41.01 29.79
CA GLN A 73 16.26 -41.70 30.84
C GLN A 73 17.22 -40.78 31.62
N LYS A 74 17.31 -39.48 31.24
CA LYS A 74 18.25 -38.48 31.81
C LYS A 74 19.71 -38.97 31.87
N VAL A 75 20.14 -39.74 30.88
CA VAL A 75 21.51 -40.29 30.76
C VAL A 75 22.26 -39.66 29.59
N ARG A 76 23.60 -39.72 29.63
CA ARG A 76 24.46 -39.12 28.60
C ARG A 76 24.32 -39.84 27.25
N CYS A 77 24.06 -39.08 26.19
CA CYS A 77 23.98 -39.56 24.81
C CYS A 77 25.31 -39.32 24.07
N SER A 78 25.79 -40.29 23.27
CA SER A 78 27.03 -40.14 22.49
C SER A 78 26.87 -39.26 21.26
N GLY A 79 25.65 -39.11 20.73
CA GLY A 79 25.38 -38.25 19.58
C GLY A 79 25.73 -38.88 18.22
N GLU A 80 26.09 -40.16 18.20
CA GLU A 80 26.39 -40.92 16.97
C GLU A 80 25.09 -41.34 16.25
N LEU A 81 25.11 -41.28 14.91
CA LEU A 81 24.06 -41.76 14.01
C LEU A 81 24.52 -43.06 13.33
N PRO A 82 23.63 -44.04 13.06
CA PRO A 82 22.18 -44.02 13.27
C PRO A 82 21.75 -44.33 14.71
N ARG A 83 22.64 -44.87 15.56
CA ARG A 83 22.35 -45.18 16.98
C ARG A 83 23.47 -44.67 17.89
N CYS A 84 23.12 -44.13 19.05
CA CYS A 84 24.09 -43.76 20.08
C CYS A 84 24.59 -44.99 20.85
N THR A 85 25.80 -44.93 21.40
CA THR A 85 26.47 -46.05 22.09
C THR A 85 25.63 -46.60 23.26
N ASN A 86 24.90 -45.72 23.97
CA ASN A 86 24.09 -46.11 25.12
C ASN A 86 22.83 -46.90 24.69
N CYS A 87 22.13 -46.44 23.65
CA CYS A 87 20.97 -47.15 23.10
C CYS A 87 21.37 -48.44 22.40
N GLN A 88 22.53 -48.48 21.74
CA GLN A 88 23.08 -49.70 21.16
C GLN A 88 23.37 -50.77 22.22
N ARG A 89 24.09 -50.40 23.29
CA ARG A 89 24.42 -51.35 24.38
C ARG A 89 23.20 -51.86 25.13
N ARG A 90 22.16 -51.04 25.29
CA ARG A 90 20.92 -51.41 25.99
C ARG A 90 19.87 -52.03 25.06
N HIS A 91 20.20 -52.26 23.79
CA HIS A 91 19.28 -52.75 22.76
C HIS A 91 17.96 -51.95 22.68
N ARG A 92 18.04 -50.62 22.84
CA ARG A 92 16.88 -49.73 22.80
C ARG A 92 16.82 -48.97 21.49
N GLU A 93 15.60 -48.59 21.11
CA GLU A 93 15.37 -47.74 19.95
C GLU A 93 15.97 -46.34 20.18
N CYS A 94 16.81 -45.91 19.23
CA CYS A 94 17.55 -44.65 19.30
C CYS A 94 17.06 -43.69 18.22
N GLN A 95 16.10 -42.83 18.56
CA GLN A 95 15.63 -41.78 17.67
C GLN A 95 16.14 -40.41 18.13
N TYR A 96 16.69 -39.61 17.22
CA TYR A 96 17.04 -38.22 17.50
C TYR A 96 15.85 -37.31 17.17
N PRO A 97 15.54 -36.30 18.00
CA PRO A 97 14.45 -35.37 17.70
C PRO A 97 14.79 -34.61 16.41
N ALA A 98 13.91 -34.73 15.41
CA ALA A 98 14.06 -34.07 14.12
C ALA A 98 14.28 -32.56 14.33
N SER A 99 15.20 -31.98 13.55
CA SER A 99 15.20 -30.52 13.37
C SER A 99 13.88 -30.18 12.71
N GLU A 100 13.06 -29.31 13.30
CA GLU A 100 11.87 -28.75 12.66
C GLU A 100 12.31 -27.90 11.45
N ARG A 101 12.65 -28.58 10.36
CA ARG A 101 12.11 -28.25 9.06
C ARG A 101 10.79 -29.01 9.03
N ALA A 102 9.70 -28.26 9.00
CA ALA A 102 8.36 -28.82 8.85
C ALA A 102 8.37 -29.89 7.77
N LEU A 103 8.04 -31.12 8.15
CA LEU A 103 7.67 -32.18 7.22
C LEU A 103 6.17 -32.43 7.42
N PRO A 104 5.40 -32.50 6.32
CA PRO A 104 3.95 -32.61 6.34
C PRO A 104 3.50 -34.02 6.77
N LEU A 105 2.28 -34.06 7.31
CA LEU A 105 1.52 -35.27 7.64
C LEU A 105 1.39 -36.22 6.43
N PRO A 106 1.06 -37.52 6.65
CA PRO A 106 1.20 -38.56 5.63
C PRO A 106 0.40 -38.26 4.38
N LEU A 107 1.12 -38.10 3.27
CA LEU A 107 0.58 -37.89 1.94
C LEU A 107 -0.08 -39.18 1.45
N LYS A 108 -1.39 -39.08 1.13
CA LYS A 108 -1.98 -39.89 0.07
C LYS A 108 -1.10 -39.73 -1.18
N SER A 109 -0.75 -40.86 -1.82
CA SER A 109 0.17 -41.08 -2.95
C SER A 109 0.88 -39.85 -3.61
N PRO A 110 2.20 -39.95 -3.90
CA PRO A 110 2.97 -38.87 -4.54
C PRO A 110 2.42 -38.38 -5.88
N GLU A 111 1.63 -39.20 -6.57
CA GLU A 111 0.98 -38.86 -7.85
C GLU A 111 -0.27 -37.99 -7.68
N ALA A 112 -1.02 -38.15 -6.59
CA ALA A 112 -2.21 -37.33 -6.31
C ALA A 112 -1.84 -35.91 -5.88
N LEU A 113 -0.75 -35.73 -5.13
CA LEU A 113 -0.27 -34.39 -4.75
C LEU A 113 0.32 -33.63 -5.93
N ARG A 114 1.04 -34.31 -6.83
CA ARG A 114 1.49 -33.71 -8.10
C ARG A 114 0.32 -33.32 -9.01
N ARG A 115 -0.75 -34.12 -9.05
CA ARG A 115 -1.98 -33.75 -9.77
C ARG A 115 -2.71 -32.58 -9.11
N LEU A 116 -2.76 -32.47 -7.78
CA LEU A 116 -3.45 -31.37 -7.09
C LEU A 116 -2.68 -30.03 -7.12
N THR A 117 -1.35 -30.07 -7.14
CA THR A 117 -0.50 -28.87 -7.20
C THR A 117 -0.25 -28.37 -8.63
N PHE A 118 -0.46 -29.21 -9.65
CA PHE A 118 -0.28 -28.83 -11.06
C PHE A 118 -1.60 -28.51 -11.79
N VAL A 119 -2.77 -28.92 -11.27
CA VAL A 119 -4.08 -28.81 -11.97
C VAL A 119 -4.98 -27.65 -11.50
N ARG A 120 -4.64 -26.88 -10.46
CA ARG A 120 -5.47 -25.72 -10.01
C ARG A 120 -4.70 -24.44 -9.68
N VAL A 121 -3.66 -24.14 -10.47
CA VAL A 121 -2.91 -22.88 -10.33
C VAL A 121 -3.55 -21.74 -11.12
N TYR A 122 -4.20 -22.06 -12.24
CA TYR A 122 -5.03 -21.14 -13.00
C TYR A 122 -6.50 -21.39 -12.63
N PRO A 123 -7.21 -20.41 -12.04
CA PRO A 123 -8.61 -20.55 -11.61
C PRO A 123 -9.62 -20.57 -12.77
N VAL A 124 -9.13 -20.65 -13.99
CA VAL A 124 -9.86 -20.39 -15.21
C VAL A 124 -10.14 -21.73 -15.89
N ARG A 125 -11.36 -21.92 -16.40
CA ARG A 125 -11.83 -23.17 -17.02
C ARG A 125 -11.03 -23.50 -18.27
N ASP A 126 -10.71 -22.49 -19.08
CA ASP A 126 -9.90 -22.62 -20.29
C ASP A 126 -9.13 -21.32 -20.62
N GLY A 127 -8.36 -21.33 -21.71
CA GLY A 127 -7.61 -20.16 -22.16
C GLY A 127 -8.48 -19.00 -22.66
N ALA A 128 -9.68 -19.28 -23.18
CA ALA A 128 -10.58 -18.25 -23.72
C ALA A 128 -11.19 -17.40 -22.60
N GLU A 129 -11.56 -18.04 -21.48
CA GLU A 129 -11.99 -17.33 -20.28
C GLU A 129 -10.88 -16.40 -19.75
N LEU A 130 -9.61 -16.81 -19.77
CA LEU A 130 -8.49 -15.99 -19.31
C LEU A 130 -8.27 -14.77 -20.21
N VAL A 131 -8.37 -14.96 -21.53
CA VAL A 131 -8.28 -13.86 -22.50
C VAL A 131 -9.36 -12.82 -22.23
N ARG A 132 -10.61 -13.25 -22.04
CA ARG A 132 -11.72 -12.35 -21.69
C ARG A 132 -11.48 -11.60 -20.37
N ILE A 133 -10.94 -12.27 -19.34
CA ILE A 133 -10.58 -11.62 -18.08
C ILE A 133 -9.54 -10.53 -18.30
N LEU A 134 -8.50 -10.79 -19.10
CA LEU A 134 -7.47 -9.79 -19.40
C LEU A 134 -8.05 -8.63 -20.21
N ASP A 135 -8.93 -8.90 -21.17
CA ASP A 135 -9.62 -7.87 -21.93
C ASP A 135 -10.44 -6.96 -21.02
N ASP A 136 -11.27 -7.53 -20.13
CA ASP A 136 -12.04 -6.78 -19.14
C ASP A 136 -11.12 -5.97 -18.20
N TYR A 137 -10.00 -6.54 -17.74
CA TYR A 137 -9.04 -5.84 -16.88
C TYR A 137 -8.45 -4.62 -17.57
N PHE A 138 -7.87 -4.80 -18.76
CA PHE A 138 -7.21 -3.71 -19.45
C PHE A 138 -8.20 -2.68 -20.00
N LEU A 139 -9.42 -3.09 -20.34
CA LEU A 139 -10.45 -2.17 -20.82
C LEU A 139 -11.07 -1.34 -19.68
N HIS A 140 -11.41 -1.95 -18.54
CA HIS A 140 -12.23 -1.31 -17.52
C HIS A 140 -11.48 -0.93 -16.23
N LEU A 141 -10.56 -1.78 -15.76
CA LEU A 141 -9.85 -1.55 -14.50
C LEU A 141 -8.57 -0.74 -14.71
N TYR A 142 -7.75 -1.11 -15.70
CA TYR A 142 -6.46 -0.46 -15.97
C TYR A 142 -6.52 1.06 -16.19
N PRO A 143 -7.58 1.66 -16.76
CA PRO A 143 -7.76 3.11 -16.79
C PRO A 143 -7.77 3.79 -15.43
N LEU A 144 -8.21 3.11 -14.37
CA LEU A 144 -8.21 3.64 -13.02
C LEU A 144 -6.77 3.73 -12.48
N PRO A 145 -6.34 4.87 -11.90
CA PRO A 145 -4.93 5.13 -11.55
C PRO A 145 -4.28 4.07 -10.66
N SER A 146 -5.01 3.56 -9.66
CA SER A 146 -4.54 2.55 -8.70
C SER A 146 -4.41 1.14 -9.29
N TYR A 147 -4.81 0.93 -10.55
CA TYR A 147 -4.72 -0.36 -11.27
C TYR A 147 -3.70 -0.32 -12.42
N SER A 148 -3.07 0.84 -12.66
CA SER A 148 -2.30 1.15 -13.86
C SER A 148 -0.82 0.73 -13.81
N PHE A 149 -0.53 -0.43 -13.22
CA PHE A 149 0.83 -0.91 -12.94
C PHE A 149 1.25 -2.16 -13.72
N LEU A 150 0.35 -2.74 -14.51
CA LEU A 150 0.62 -3.93 -15.32
C LEU A 150 1.01 -3.56 -16.76
N HIS A 151 2.07 -4.18 -17.26
CA HIS A 151 2.48 -4.05 -18.66
C HIS A 151 1.71 -5.05 -19.53
N GLU A 152 0.71 -4.58 -20.29
CA GLU A 152 -0.23 -5.42 -21.02
C GLU A 152 0.42 -6.49 -21.93
N PRO A 153 1.37 -6.15 -22.84
CA PRO A 153 2.03 -7.15 -23.68
C PRO A 153 2.73 -8.25 -22.88
N SER A 154 3.40 -7.87 -21.78
CA SER A 154 4.10 -8.85 -20.93
C SER A 154 3.14 -9.76 -20.18
N ILE A 155 2.05 -9.22 -19.61
CA ILE A 155 1.06 -10.01 -18.89
C ILE A 155 0.36 -10.99 -19.82
N ARG A 156 -0.06 -10.54 -21.01
CA ARG A 156 -0.71 -11.42 -22.01
C ARG A 156 0.20 -12.57 -22.43
N ARG A 157 1.46 -12.26 -22.79
CA ARG A 157 2.47 -13.27 -23.14
C ARG A 157 2.71 -14.27 -22.00
N MET A 158 2.96 -13.79 -20.78
CA MET A 158 3.23 -14.66 -19.63
C MET A 158 2.02 -15.52 -19.23
N CYS A 159 0.79 -15.03 -19.46
CA CYS A 159 -0.42 -15.83 -19.29
C CYS A 159 -0.55 -16.92 -20.35
N ALA A 160 -0.29 -16.61 -21.63
CA ALA A 160 -0.28 -17.58 -22.72
C ALA A 160 0.76 -18.70 -22.47
N ASP A 161 1.96 -18.31 -22.03
CA ASP A 161 3.05 -19.23 -21.71
C ASP A 161 2.88 -19.95 -20.35
N ARG A 162 1.83 -19.59 -19.58
CA ARG A 162 1.58 -20.07 -18.21
C ARG A 162 2.75 -19.88 -17.25
N THR A 163 3.49 -18.78 -17.43
CA THR A 163 4.66 -18.40 -16.61
C THR A 163 4.35 -17.28 -15.62
N LEU A 164 3.18 -16.66 -15.71
CA LEU A 164 2.79 -15.58 -14.79
C LEU A 164 2.64 -16.09 -13.35
N GLU A 165 3.05 -15.26 -12.39
CA GLU A 165 2.92 -15.59 -10.97
C GLU A 165 1.44 -15.86 -10.63
N PRO A 166 1.11 -17.02 -10.02
CA PRO A 166 -0.29 -17.41 -9.89
C PRO A 166 -1.13 -16.55 -8.94
N SER A 167 -0.53 -15.96 -7.91
CA SER A 167 -1.23 -15.05 -7.01
C SER A 167 -1.70 -13.81 -7.80
N LEU A 168 -0.87 -13.30 -8.71
CA LEU A 168 -1.27 -12.22 -9.62
C LEU A 168 -2.42 -12.65 -10.56
N VAL A 169 -2.37 -13.85 -11.15
CA VAL A 169 -3.47 -14.37 -11.98
C VAL A 169 -4.79 -14.43 -11.18
N LEU A 170 -4.74 -15.03 -9.99
CA LEU A 170 -5.90 -15.17 -9.10
C LEU A 170 -6.49 -13.80 -8.74
N SER A 171 -5.64 -12.83 -8.38
CA SER A 171 -6.08 -11.48 -8.01
C SER A 171 -6.68 -10.70 -9.20
N ILE A 172 -6.12 -10.83 -10.41
CA ILE A 172 -6.71 -10.23 -11.62
C ILE A 172 -8.10 -10.80 -11.86
N CYS A 173 -8.23 -12.14 -11.81
CA CYS A 173 -9.51 -12.82 -12.00
C CYS A 173 -10.55 -12.37 -10.95
N ALA A 174 -10.13 -12.23 -9.70
CA ALA A 174 -11.01 -11.80 -8.62
C ALA A 174 -11.54 -10.38 -8.83
N MET A 175 -10.66 -9.42 -9.19
CA MET A 175 -11.06 -8.03 -9.42
C MET A 175 -11.99 -7.88 -10.62
N VAL A 176 -11.71 -8.57 -11.73
CA VAL A 176 -12.59 -8.56 -12.90
C VAL A 176 -13.96 -9.15 -12.55
N LYS A 177 -14.00 -10.32 -11.89
CA LYS A 177 -15.28 -10.95 -11.48
C LYS A 177 -16.06 -10.10 -10.46
N LEU A 178 -15.37 -9.26 -9.66
CA LEU A 178 -16.00 -8.33 -8.73
C LEU A 178 -16.66 -7.14 -9.44
N HIS A 179 -15.94 -6.48 -10.36
CA HIS A 179 -16.38 -5.23 -10.99
C HIS A 179 -17.19 -5.43 -12.28
N CYS A 180 -16.83 -6.41 -13.12
CA CYS A 180 -17.43 -6.64 -14.43
C CYS A 180 -18.63 -7.59 -14.36
N LYS A 181 -19.52 -7.42 -13.37
CA LYS A 181 -20.61 -8.38 -13.03
C LYS A 181 -21.51 -8.78 -14.20
N ARG A 182 -21.73 -7.89 -15.18
CA ARG A 182 -22.57 -8.17 -16.36
C ARG A 182 -21.97 -9.22 -17.30
N GLY A 183 -20.66 -9.48 -17.23
CA GLY A 183 -19.96 -10.44 -18.08
C GLY A 183 -19.75 -11.83 -17.46
N TRP A 184 -20.10 -12.02 -16.18
CA TRP A 184 -19.67 -13.19 -15.39
C TRP A 184 -20.81 -13.81 -14.55
N PRO A 185 -20.91 -15.16 -14.47
CA PRO A 185 -21.97 -15.85 -13.73
C PRO A 185 -22.01 -15.48 -12.25
N GLN A 186 -23.22 -15.38 -11.68
CA GLN A 186 -23.44 -15.22 -10.24
C GLN A 186 -23.87 -16.56 -9.59
N PRO A 187 -23.41 -16.86 -8.36
CA PRO A 187 -22.56 -16.04 -7.49
C PRO A 187 -21.10 -16.00 -7.97
N SER A 188 -20.46 -14.81 -7.91
CA SER A 188 -19.06 -14.68 -8.31
C SER A 188 -18.14 -15.47 -7.37
N GLU A 189 -17.25 -16.29 -7.91
CA GLU A 189 -16.21 -17.01 -7.15
C GLU A 189 -15.07 -16.07 -6.64
N SER A 190 -15.23 -14.74 -6.77
CA SER A 190 -14.19 -13.74 -6.54
C SER A 190 -13.56 -13.83 -5.14
N GLY A 191 -14.38 -14.10 -4.10
CA GLY A 191 -13.90 -14.22 -2.72
C GLY A 191 -12.93 -15.38 -2.53
N LEU A 192 -13.27 -16.56 -3.07
CA LEU A 192 -12.39 -17.74 -3.02
C LEU A 192 -11.06 -17.48 -3.75
N LEU A 193 -11.10 -16.76 -4.88
CA LEU A 193 -9.91 -16.41 -5.66
C LEU A 193 -8.95 -15.52 -4.87
N VAL A 194 -9.47 -14.49 -4.19
CA VAL A 194 -8.64 -13.63 -3.33
C VAL A 194 -8.09 -14.39 -2.14
N GLU A 195 -8.89 -15.23 -1.48
CA GLU A 195 -8.43 -16.04 -0.34
C GLU A 195 -7.29 -17.00 -0.74
N LEU A 196 -7.39 -17.63 -1.91
CA LEU A 196 -6.32 -18.45 -2.47
C LEU A 196 -5.07 -17.64 -2.82
N SER A 197 -5.24 -16.46 -3.45
CA SER A 197 -4.13 -15.58 -3.78
C SER A 197 -3.38 -15.12 -2.53
N GLU A 198 -4.13 -14.68 -1.53
CA GLU A 198 -3.60 -14.20 -0.25
C GLU A 198 -2.86 -15.30 0.51
N LYS A 199 -3.42 -16.51 0.56
CA LYS A 199 -2.75 -17.66 1.18
C LYS A 199 -1.38 -17.90 0.56
N ARG A 200 -1.27 -17.81 -0.78
CA ARG A 200 0.00 -18.00 -1.48
C ARG A 200 1.01 -16.91 -1.17
N ILE A 201 0.56 -15.66 -1.02
CA ILE A 201 1.40 -14.55 -0.57
C ILE A 201 1.91 -14.82 0.85
N TRP A 202 1.02 -15.26 1.75
CA TRP A 202 1.36 -15.58 3.13
C TRP A 202 2.36 -16.73 3.24
N ASP A 203 2.17 -17.79 2.47
CA ASP A 203 3.07 -18.95 2.41
C ASP A 203 4.48 -18.61 1.85
N GLN A 204 4.65 -17.40 1.28
CA GLN A 204 5.89 -16.96 0.62
C GLN A 204 6.32 -15.56 1.08
N LEU A 205 5.99 -15.22 2.33
CA LEU A 205 6.20 -13.88 2.89
C LEU A 205 7.67 -13.42 2.82
N GLU A 206 8.62 -14.35 2.96
CA GLU A 206 10.06 -14.08 2.88
C GLU A 206 10.61 -13.94 1.45
N ARG A 207 9.75 -14.08 0.43
CA ARG A 207 10.13 -14.08 -1.00
C ARG A 207 9.40 -12.98 -1.78
N PRO A 208 9.65 -11.69 -1.46
CA PRO A 208 9.04 -10.59 -2.20
C PRO A 208 9.44 -10.66 -3.68
N SER A 209 8.49 -10.34 -4.56
CA SER A 209 8.73 -10.17 -5.98
C SER A 209 7.81 -9.11 -6.55
N ILE A 210 8.14 -8.59 -7.74
CA ILE A 210 7.32 -7.57 -8.39
C ILE A 210 5.90 -8.07 -8.66
N PHE A 211 5.73 -9.32 -9.10
CA PHE A 211 4.41 -9.90 -9.37
C PHE A 211 3.59 -10.14 -8.11
N ARG A 212 4.22 -10.57 -7.01
CA ARG A 212 3.54 -10.71 -5.70
C ARG A 212 3.12 -9.35 -5.14
N LEU A 213 3.95 -8.32 -5.33
CA LEU A 213 3.58 -6.94 -4.99
C LEU A 213 2.39 -6.44 -5.82
N GLN A 214 2.39 -6.69 -7.13
CA GLN A 214 1.26 -6.38 -8.02
C GLN A 214 -0.01 -7.14 -7.61
N ALA A 215 0.11 -8.40 -7.18
CA ALA A 215 -1.01 -9.16 -6.62
C ALA A 215 -1.53 -8.55 -5.31
N LEU A 216 -0.63 -8.11 -4.42
CA LEU A 216 -0.96 -7.41 -3.18
C LEU A 216 -1.75 -6.13 -3.44
N PHE A 217 -1.39 -5.32 -4.44
CA PHE A 217 -2.16 -4.12 -4.80
C PHE A 217 -3.61 -4.42 -5.16
N LEU A 218 -3.86 -5.51 -5.89
CA LEU A 218 -5.21 -5.97 -6.22
C LEU A 218 -5.94 -6.53 -5.00
N ILE A 219 -5.26 -7.28 -4.13
CA ILE A 219 -5.85 -7.83 -2.89
C ILE A 219 -6.27 -6.71 -1.93
N ILE A 220 -5.43 -5.69 -1.74
CA ILE A 220 -5.74 -4.53 -0.89
C ILE A 220 -7.01 -3.84 -1.39
N GLN A 221 -7.10 -3.60 -2.71
CA GLN A 221 -8.26 -2.98 -3.32
C GLN A 221 -9.51 -3.86 -3.19
N TYR A 222 -9.39 -5.17 -3.42
CA TYR A 222 -10.49 -6.11 -3.21
C TYR A 222 -11.06 -6.02 -1.78
N HIS A 223 -10.18 -6.07 -0.77
CA HIS A 223 -10.61 -6.00 0.63
C HIS A 223 -11.28 -4.67 0.97
N ALA A 224 -10.80 -3.55 0.40
CA ALA A 224 -11.45 -2.26 0.55
C ALA A 224 -12.84 -2.22 -0.12
N GLU A 225 -13.02 -2.88 -1.27
CA GLU A 225 -14.30 -2.99 -1.97
C GLU A 225 -15.33 -3.83 -1.20
N VAL A 226 -14.92 -4.96 -0.61
CA VAL A 226 -15.84 -5.83 0.15
C VAL A 226 -16.02 -5.42 1.61
N GLY A 227 -15.19 -4.50 2.11
CA GLY A 227 -15.31 -3.94 3.45
C GLY A 227 -14.51 -4.66 4.53
N ARG A 228 -13.48 -5.42 4.15
CA ARG A 228 -12.49 -6.02 5.07
C ARG A 228 -11.34 -5.03 5.30
N PHE A 229 -11.64 -3.86 5.86
CA PHE A 229 -10.72 -2.72 5.94
C PHE A 229 -9.47 -3.00 6.79
N GLU A 230 -9.63 -3.75 7.88
CA GLU A 230 -8.54 -4.22 8.74
C GLU A 230 -7.54 -5.05 7.93
N ARG A 231 -8.07 -5.97 7.11
CA ARG A 231 -7.25 -6.82 6.24
C ARG A 231 -6.55 -5.99 5.17
N ALA A 232 -7.27 -5.06 4.53
CA ALA A 232 -6.71 -4.16 3.54
C ALA A 232 -5.55 -3.33 4.12
N PHE A 233 -5.75 -2.77 5.31
CA PHE A 233 -4.75 -1.96 6.02
C PHE A 233 -3.48 -2.78 6.34
N MET A 234 -3.63 -3.98 6.92
CA MET A 234 -2.49 -4.84 7.24
C MET A 234 -1.73 -5.30 5.98
N MET A 235 -2.46 -5.60 4.90
CA MET A 235 -1.85 -5.99 3.63
C MET A 235 -1.09 -4.84 2.96
N ALA A 236 -1.53 -3.59 3.15
CA ALA A 236 -0.80 -2.40 2.69
C ALA A 236 0.60 -2.30 3.33
N SER A 237 0.74 -2.62 4.62
CA SER A 237 2.06 -2.67 5.27
C SER A 237 2.96 -3.76 4.70
N ILE A 238 2.40 -4.92 4.31
CA ILE A 238 3.16 -6.00 3.65
C ILE A 238 3.64 -5.55 2.26
N ALA A 239 2.78 -4.86 1.50
CA ALA A 239 3.13 -4.31 0.19
C ALA A 239 4.23 -3.24 0.29
N SER A 240 4.14 -2.31 1.24
CA SER A 240 5.22 -1.35 1.52
C SER A 240 6.53 -2.06 1.87
N ARG A 241 6.47 -3.12 2.70
CA ARG A 241 7.68 -3.91 3.03
C ARG A 241 8.27 -4.60 1.81
N HIS A 242 7.46 -5.05 0.84
CA HIS A 242 7.93 -5.58 -0.43
C HIS A 242 8.66 -4.53 -1.27
N ILE A 243 8.14 -3.30 -1.34
CA ILE A 243 8.80 -2.16 -2.01
C ILE A 243 10.18 -1.92 -1.41
N ALA A 244 10.27 -1.83 -0.08
CA ALA A 244 11.54 -1.63 0.61
C ALA A 244 12.52 -2.80 0.39
N ALA A 245 12.05 -4.04 0.52
CA ALA A 245 12.89 -5.23 0.35
C ALA A 245 13.48 -5.36 -1.07
N LEU A 246 12.71 -4.96 -2.08
CA LEU A 246 13.14 -4.97 -3.48
C LEU A 246 13.86 -3.67 -3.89
N ARG A 247 14.00 -2.70 -2.97
CA ARG A 247 14.58 -1.36 -3.20
C ARG A 247 13.95 -0.64 -4.39
N LEU A 248 12.63 -0.76 -4.53
CA LEU A 248 11.91 -0.17 -5.67
C LEU A 248 11.83 1.34 -5.58
N ASN A 249 12.15 1.93 -4.44
CA ASN A 249 12.13 3.37 -4.21
C ASN A 249 13.26 4.13 -4.94
N HIS A 250 14.23 3.44 -5.56
CA HIS A 250 15.30 4.03 -6.36
C HIS A 250 15.23 3.63 -7.84
N GLU A 251 15.62 4.55 -8.72
CA GLU A 251 15.91 4.23 -10.13
C GLU A 251 17.06 3.21 -10.22
N SER A 252 17.01 2.32 -11.21
CA SER A 252 18.05 1.32 -11.47
C SER A 252 18.44 1.38 -12.94
N PRO A 253 19.43 2.23 -13.30
CA PRO A 253 19.77 2.52 -14.71
C PRO A 253 20.20 1.29 -15.53
N GLN A 254 20.55 0.16 -14.89
CA GLN A 254 20.92 -1.06 -15.59
C GLN A 254 19.73 -1.88 -16.10
N LEU A 255 18.49 -1.50 -15.76
CA LEU A 255 17.29 -2.21 -16.15
C LEU A 255 16.77 -1.75 -17.52
N SER A 256 16.09 -2.65 -18.24
CA SER A 256 15.36 -2.26 -19.45
C SER A 256 14.28 -1.23 -19.12
N PHE A 257 13.93 -0.39 -20.11
CA PHE A 257 12.89 0.63 -19.99
C PHE A 257 11.60 0.09 -19.36
N ILE A 258 11.08 -1.03 -19.88
CA ILE A 258 9.84 -1.65 -19.39
C ILE A 258 9.99 -2.08 -17.92
N THR A 259 11.13 -2.68 -17.56
CA THR A 259 11.36 -3.14 -16.20
C THR A 259 11.45 -1.95 -15.23
N GLN A 260 12.13 -0.88 -15.62
CA GLN A 260 12.22 0.33 -14.80
C GLN A 260 10.84 1.01 -14.66
N GLU A 261 10.07 1.08 -15.74
CA GLU A 261 8.73 1.68 -15.73
C GLU A 261 7.73 0.89 -14.86
N ILE A 262 7.79 -0.45 -14.86
CA ILE A 262 7.03 -1.29 -13.94
C ILE A 262 7.37 -0.96 -12.48
N ARG A 263 8.65 -0.73 -12.16
CA ARG A 263 9.08 -0.35 -10.80
C ARG A 263 8.58 1.03 -10.39
N ARG A 264 8.66 2.03 -11.29
CA ARG A 264 8.08 3.37 -11.05
C ARG A 264 6.60 3.26 -10.74
N ARG A 265 5.83 2.60 -11.61
CA ARG A 265 4.38 2.43 -11.44
C ARG A 265 4.02 1.68 -10.16
N ALA A 266 4.80 0.69 -9.75
CA ALA A 266 4.58 -0.04 -8.50
C ALA A 266 4.71 0.87 -7.26
N VAL A 267 5.76 1.69 -7.18
CA VAL A 267 5.96 2.62 -6.06
C VAL A 267 4.86 3.69 -6.03
N TRP A 268 4.52 4.25 -7.18
CA TRP A 268 3.48 5.27 -7.26
C TRP A 268 2.07 4.71 -7.03
N THR A 269 1.81 3.45 -7.37
CA THR A 269 0.57 2.75 -6.99
C THR A 269 0.46 2.61 -5.48
N MET A 270 1.56 2.22 -4.81
CA MET A 270 1.57 2.17 -3.35
C MET A 270 1.32 3.54 -2.73
N ALA A 271 1.90 4.61 -3.28
CA ALA A 271 1.66 5.97 -2.81
C ALA A 271 0.18 6.38 -2.91
N LEU A 272 -0.52 5.99 -3.99
CA LEU A 272 -1.97 6.19 -4.12
C LEU A 272 -2.75 5.38 -3.09
N LEU A 273 -2.44 4.10 -2.92
CA LEU A 273 -3.13 3.22 -1.96
C LEU A 273 -2.94 3.70 -0.52
N ASP A 274 -1.73 4.10 -0.13
CA ASP A 274 -1.44 4.64 1.19
C ASP A 274 -2.30 5.87 1.50
N GLY A 275 -2.51 6.73 0.51
CA GLY A 275 -3.35 7.92 0.62
C GLY A 275 -4.83 7.64 0.93
N TYR A 276 -5.36 6.45 0.60
CA TYR A 276 -6.71 6.04 0.97
C TYR A 276 -6.83 5.69 2.47
N PHE A 277 -5.73 5.30 3.10
CA PHE A 277 -5.68 4.96 4.52
C PHE A 277 -5.28 6.15 5.38
N SER A 278 -4.09 6.71 5.13
CA SER A 278 -3.47 7.71 6.01
C SER A 278 -4.21 9.04 6.00
N VAL A 279 -4.74 9.44 4.83
CA VAL A 279 -5.45 10.71 4.59
C VAL A 279 -4.65 11.92 5.13
N GLY A 280 -3.32 11.83 5.31
CA GLY A 280 -2.47 12.90 5.88
C GLY A 280 -2.07 12.75 7.36
N ILE A 281 -2.35 11.62 8.03
CA ILE A 281 -1.92 11.34 9.41
C ILE A 281 -0.64 10.53 9.27
N PRO A 282 0.52 11.05 9.70
CA PRO A 282 1.80 10.37 9.52
C PRO A 282 1.84 8.97 10.14
N GLY A 283 1.19 8.77 11.29
CA GLY A 283 1.19 7.49 12.02
C GLY A 283 0.54 6.33 11.27
N TYR A 284 -0.25 6.60 10.23
CA TYR A 284 -0.91 5.59 9.40
C TYR A 284 -0.25 5.41 8.02
N SER A 285 0.75 6.22 7.69
CA SER A 285 1.45 6.13 6.41
C SER A 285 2.54 5.07 6.47
N THR A 286 2.63 4.29 5.41
CA THR A 286 3.62 3.22 5.21
C THR A 286 4.63 3.55 4.12
N ILE A 287 4.44 4.66 3.40
CA ILE A 287 5.35 5.13 2.36
C ILE A 287 5.50 6.65 2.43
N HIS A 288 6.73 7.12 2.62
CA HIS A 288 7.04 8.55 2.69
C HIS A 288 7.47 9.06 1.31
N TYR A 289 6.87 10.16 0.87
CA TYR A 289 7.15 10.73 -0.46
C TYR A 289 8.59 11.25 -0.57
N GLU A 290 9.20 11.60 0.55
CA GLU A 290 10.60 12.02 0.68
C GLU A 290 11.59 10.87 0.43
N GLU A 291 11.13 9.61 0.52
CA GLU A 291 11.94 8.40 0.30
C GLU A 291 11.75 7.82 -1.11
N ILE A 292 10.87 8.42 -1.93
CA ILE A 292 10.64 8.03 -3.33
C ILE A 292 11.63 8.78 -4.22
N TYR A 293 12.71 8.10 -4.60
CA TYR A 293 13.72 8.58 -5.55
C TYR A 293 13.46 8.08 -6.98
N GLN A 294 12.23 7.64 -7.27
CA GLN A 294 11.78 7.24 -8.60
C GLN A 294 11.24 8.45 -9.37
N GLN A 295 11.43 8.46 -10.69
CA GLN A 295 10.73 9.41 -11.56
C GLN A 295 9.23 9.11 -11.61
N PHE A 296 8.42 10.09 -12.03
CA PHE A 296 7.02 9.85 -12.34
C PHE A 296 6.87 8.88 -13.52
N PRO A 297 5.76 8.10 -13.59
CA PRO A 297 5.50 7.20 -14.70
C PRO A 297 5.47 7.91 -16.06
N CYS A 298 5.85 7.19 -17.11
CA CYS A 298 5.79 7.71 -18.47
C CYS A 298 4.34 7.73 -19.01
N HIS A 299 4.19 8.37 -20.18
CA HIS A 299 2.93 8.40 -20.92
C HIS A 299 2.39 7.00 -21.20
N GLU A 300 1.07 6.87 -21.15
CA GLU A 300 0.32 5.61 -21.14
C GLU A 300 0.57 4.76 -22.39
N GLU A 301 0.53 5.38 -23.57
CA GLU A 301 0.75 4.76 -24.88
C GLU A 301 2.19 4.29 -25.04
N LYS A 302 3.17 4.97 -24.43
CA LYS A 302 4.58 4.53 -24.47
C LYS A 302 4.78 3.24 -23.69
N PHE A 303 4.05 3.07 -22.58
CA PHE A 303 4.13 1.85 -21.78
C PHE A 303 3.32 0.71 -22.40
N GLY A 304 2.17 0.99 -23.03
CA GLY A 304 1.33 -0.05 -23.66
C GLY A 304 1.81 -0.51 -25.04
N SER A 305 2.73 0.21 -25.68
CA SER A 305 3.16 -0.06 -27.05
C SER A 305 4.11 -1.27 -27.12
N PRO A 306 3.95 -2.18 -28.10
CA PRO A 306 4.86 -3.31 -28.31
C PRO A 306 6.24 -2.91 -28.88
N ILE A 307 6.58 -1.62 -28.91
CA ILE A 307 7.83 -1.14 -29.53
C ILE A 307 9.05 -1.74 -28.80
N PRO A 308 10.03 -2.31 -29.54
CA PRO A 308 11.19 -2.96 -28.96
C PRO A 308 12.05 -2.06 -28.06
N GLU A 309 12.70 -2.69 -27.08
CA GLU A 309 13.55 -2.12 -26.02
C GLU A 309 14.72 -1.23 -26.50
N ASN A 310 14.97 -1.10 -27.81
CA ASN A 310 16.20 -0.55 -28.38
C ASN A 310 16.05 0.78 -29.16
N ILE A 311 14.91 1.47 -29.12
CA ILE A 311 14.71 2.72 -29.91
C ILE A 311 14.55 3.97 -29.02
N VAL A 312 14.47 3.85 -27.69
CA VAL A 312 14.37 5.02 -26.80
C VAL A 312 15.71 5.32 -26.13
N ASP A 313 16.77 5.32 -26.92
CA ASP A 313 18.04 5.99 -26.58
C ASP A 313 18.18 7.24 -27.45
N THR A 314 17.40 8.26 -27.12
CA THR A 314 17.80 9.64 -27.38
C THR A 314 18.04 10.32 -26.04
N LYS A 315 19.31 10.18 -25.62
CA LYS A 315 20.11 11.16 -24.89
C LYS A 315 19.36 12.43 -24.47
N GLY A 316 19.33 12.65 -23.16
CA GLY A 316 19.46 13.95 -22.52
C GLY A 316 18.88 15.15 -23.25
N GLY A 317 17.62 15.42 -22.98
CA GLY A 317 16.99 16.69 -23.29
C GLY A 317 15.75 16.81 -22.42
N ASP A 318 15.87 17.60 -21.36
CA ASP A 318 14.75 18.07 -20.55
C ASP A 318 13.88 19.00 -21.41
N ASN A 319 13.26 18.45 -22.46
CA ASN A 319 12.25 19.17 -23.21
C ASN A 319 10.98 19.11 -22.37
N HIS A 320 10.85 20.10 -21.48
CA HIS A 320 9.71 20.28 -20.58
C HIS A 320 8.35 20.40 -21.30
N ASN A 321 8.32 20.43 -22.64
CA ASN A 321 7.15 20.66 -23.51
C ASN A 321 6.54 19.43 -24.20
N GLY A 322 6.92 18.19 -23.83
CA GLY A 322 6.18 17.00 -24.29
C GLY A 322 4.81 16.86 -23.61
N PRO A 323 3.78 16.28 -24.28
CA PRO A 323 2.51 15.97 -23.63
C PRO A 323 2.76 15.10 -22.39
N ARG A 324 2.26 15.55 -21.24
CA ARG A 324 2.50 14.94 -19.93
C ARG A 324 1.55 13.76 -19.72
N SER A 325 2.03 12.72 -19.02
CA SER A 325 1.19 11.57 -18.66
C SER A 325 0.04 12.00 -17.76
N MET A 326 -1.17 11.52 -18.04
CA MET A 326 -2.31 11.72 -17.14
C MET A 326 -2.05 11.11 -15.76
N LEU A 327 -1.41 9.94 -15.69
CA LEU A 327 -1.02 9.33 -14.43
C LEU A 327 -0.01 10.20 -13.65
N GLU A 328 0.96 10.82 -14.32
CA GLU A 328 1.87 11.78 -13.68
C GLU A 328 1.09 12.94 -13.04
N LEU A 329 0.13 13.53 -13.77
CA LEU A 329 -0.68 14.64 -13.26
C LEU A 329 -1.50 14.23 -12.03
N ILE A 330 -2.13 13.06 -12.07
CA ILE A 330 -2.90 12.51 -10.94
C ILE A 330 -2.00 12.34 -9.70
N LEU A 331 -0.79 11.80 -9.88
CA LEU A 331 0.16 11.62 -8.78
C LEU A 331 0.66 12.94 -8.20
N ARG A 332 0.89 13.96 -9.04
CA ARG A 332 1.26 15.31 -8.61
C ARG A 332 0.13 15.98 -7.82
N ILE A 333 -1.10 15.90 -8.30
CA ILE A 333 -2.28 16.43 -7.58
C ILE A 333 -2.47 15.69 -6.25
N SER A 334 -2.35 14.36 -6.26
CA SER A 334 -2.45 13.53 -5.05
C SER A 334 -1.39 13.90 -4.02
N LYS A 335 -0.15 14.17 -4.46
CA LYS A 335 0.93 14.66 -3.60
C LYS A 335 0.54 15.98 -2.93
N LEU A 336 0.08 16.93 -3.73
CA LEU A 336 -0.28 18.28 -3.27
C LEU A 336 -1.46 18.25 -2.30
N ARG A 337 -2.51 17.47 -2.59
CA ARG A 337 -3.66 17.28 -1.70
C ARG A 337 -3.26 16.63 -0.38
N ARG A 338 -2.35 15.65 -0.39
CA ARG A 338 -1.78 15.09 0.84
C ARG A 338 -1.07 16.16 1.66
N ASP A 339 -0.26 17.00 1.04
CA ASP A 339 0.50 18.05 1.74
C ASP A 339 -0.43 19.11 2.34
N ILE A 340 -1.46 19.54 1.61
CA ILE A 340 -2.53 20.42 2.14
C ILE A 340 -3.21 19.78 3.35
N MET A 341 -3.56 18.50 3.27
CA MET A 341 -4.23 17.80 4.37
C MET A 341 -3.32 17.60 5.59
N ARG A 342 -2.03 17.30 5.37
CA ARG A 342 -1.03 17.23 6.45
C ARG A 342 -0.90 18.57 7.15
N PHE A 343 -0.83 19.66 6.39
CA PHE A 343 -0.81 21.01 6.93
C PHE A 343 -2.09 21.30 7.73
N THR A 344 -3.26 20.97 7.18
CA THR A 344 -4.57 21.13 7.86
C THR A 344 -4.59 20.45 9.23
N ARG A 345 -4.04 19.23 9.32
CA ARG A 345 -3.97 18.48 10.59
C ARG A 345 -2.95 19.03 11.58
N GLN A 346 -1.85 19.58 11.08
CA GLN A 346 -0.87 20.27 11.92
C GLN A 346 -1.45 21.55 12.50
N LEU A 347 -2.25 22.28 11.73
CA LEU A 347 -2.94 23.49 12.21
C LEU A 347 -3.88 23.19 13.39
N ALA A 348 -4.51 22.01 13.45
CA ALA A 348 -5.39 21.65 14.57
C ALA A 348 -4.68 21.66 15.94
N LEU A 349 -3.36 21.51 15.97
CA LEU A 349 -2.53 21.52 17.18
C LEU A 349 -1.94 22.91 17.52
N VAL A 350 -2.19 23.92 16.69
CA VAL A 350 -1.59 25.25 16.86
C VAL A 350 -2.40 26.04 17.89
N GLU A 351 -1.73 26.38 19.00
CA GLU A 351 -2.32 27.16 20.11
C GLU A 351 -1.94 28.64 20.10
N GLN A 352 -1.03 29.05 19.19
CA GLN A 352 -0.52 30.43 19.08
C GLN A 352 -0.67 30.95 17.65
N PRO A 353 -0.72 32.27 17.43
CA PRO A 353 -0.79 32.84 16.09
C PRO A 353 0.35 32.33 15.19
N LEU A 354 -0.01 31.81 14.01
CA LEU A 354 0.96 31.33 13.02
C LEU A 354 1.21 32.44 11.98
N ASN A 355 2.25 33.24 12.18
CA ASN A 355 2.58 34.38 11.31
C ASN A 355 2.84 33.98 9.85
N GLU A 356 3.36 32.77 9.61
CA GLU A 356 3.66 32.26 8.27
C GLU A 356 2.45 31.65 7.56
N PHE A 357 1.26 31.60 8.20
CA PHE A 357 0.09 30.90 7.67
C PHE A 357 -0.28 31.35 6.25
N GLN A 358 -0.38 32.65 6.01
CA GLN A 358 -0.69 33.20 4.68
C GLN A 358 0.40 32.86 3.66
N ALA A 359 1.68 32.93 4.04
CA ALA A 359 2.79 32.61 3.14
C ALA A 359 2.80 31.12 2.75
N ILE A 360 2.49 30.22 3.69
CA ILE A 360 2.38 28.78 3.44
C ILE A 360 1.22 28.49 2.49
N VAL A 361 0.04 29.06 2.74
CA VAL A 361 -1.14 28.94 1.87
C VAL A 361 -0.82 29.47 0.47
N GLU A 362 -0.14 30.62 0.38
CA GLU A 362 0.26 31.21 -0.90
C GLU A 362 1.21 30.29 -1.66
N GLY A 363 2.16 29.62 -0.98
CA GLY A 363 3.00 28.59 -1.56
C GLY A 363 2.20 27.44 -2.18
N PHE A 364 1.15 26.96 -1.50
CA PHE A 364 0.24 25.97 -2.05
C PHE A 364 -0.56 26.50 -3.25
N ARG A 365 -1.03 27.75 -3.20
CA ARG A 365 -1.75 28.41 -4.30
C ARG A 365 -0.90 28.51 -5.55
N VAL A 366 0.36 28.93 -5.43
CA VAL A 366 1.32 28.98 -6.54
C VAL A 366 1.53 27.59 -7.15
N ASN A 367 1.69 26.55 -6.32
CA ASN A 367 1.82 25.17 -6.79
C ASN A 367 0.56 24.69 -7.54
N LEU A 368 -0.64 25.06 -7.07
CA LEU A 368 -1.91 24.76 -7.74
C LEU A 368 -2.01 25.44 -9.11
N SER A 369 -1.60 26.71 -9.22
CA SER A 369 -1.61 27.47 -10.47
C SER A 369 -0.64 26.87 -11.49
N GLN A 370 0.60 26.58 -11.09
CA GLN A 370 1.60 25.93 -11.97
C GLN A 370 1.12 24.56 -12.48
N LEU A 371 0.40 23.82 -11.63
CA LEU A 371 -0.18 22.54 -12.00
C LEU A 371 -1.38 22.70 -12.93
N HIS A 372 -2.19 23.76 -12.78
CA HIS A 372 -3.29 24.08 -13.67
C HIS A 372 -2.81 24.33 -15.11
N GLU A 373 -1.75 25.10 -15.30
CA GLU A 373 -1.14 25.34 -16.62
C GLU A 373 -0.79 24.01 -17.32
N ARG A 374 -0.22 23.06 -16.56
CA ARG A 374 0.12 21.73 -17.08
C ARG A 374 -1.12 20.92 -17.43
N ILE A 375 -2.16 20.97 -16.59
CA ILE A 375 -3.44 20.29 -16.84
C ILE A 375 -4.07 20.80 -18.14
N THR A 376 -4.15 22.12 -18.31
CA THR A 376 -4.73 22.75 -19.52
C THR A 376 -3.94 22.41 -20.78
N SER A 377 -2.62 22.25 -20.68
CA SER A 377 -1.79 21.82 -21.81
C SER A 377 -1.96 20.35 -22.19
N ALA A 378 -2.32 19.49 -21.22
CA ALA A 378 -2.39 18.04 -21.41
C ALA A 378 -3.81 17.54 -21.72
N ILE A 379 -4.84 18.24 -21.26
CA ILE A 379 -6.25 17.83 -21.38
C ILE A 379 -6.98 18.88 -22.19
N LEU A 380 -7.34 18.53 -23.42
CA LEU A 380 -8.17 19.39 -24.26
C LEU A 380 -9.55 19.58 -23.60
N PRO A 381 -10.17 20.77 -23.63
CA PRO A 381 -11.49 21.01 -23.03
C PRO A 381 -12.59 20.04 -23.52
N SER A 382 -12.45 19.52 -24.74
CA SER A 382 -13.35 18.52 -25.32
C SER A 382 -13.17 17.09 -24.78
N ALA A 383 -12.15 16.81 -23.96
CA ALA A 383 -11.93 15.49 -23.37
C ALA A 383 -13.04 15.09 -22.37
N LEU A 384 -13.75 16.07 -21.79
CA LEU A 384 -14.99 15.86 -21.02
C LEU A 384 -16.19 15.45 -21.91
N VAL A 385 -16.07 15.64 -23.23
CA VAL A 385 -17.13 15.46 -24.24
C VAL A 385 -16.81 14.31 -25.20
N GLN A 386 -15.65 13.65 -25.07
CA GLN A 386 -15.30 12.45 -25.82
C GLN A 386 -15.40 11.19 -24.93
N PRO A 387 -16.62 10.67 -24.67
CA PRO A 387 -16.84 9.46 -23.87
C PRO A 387 -16.20 8.20 -24.47
N GLU A 388 -15.73 8.27 -25.72
CA GLU A 388 -15.13 7.15 -26.44
C GLU A 388 -13.66 6.88 -26.06
N SER A 389 -12.97 7.84 -25.42
CA SER A 389 -11.59 7.63 -24.97
C SER A 389 -11.55 6.73 -23.74
N ARG A 390 -10.76 5.64 -23.79
CA ARG A 390 -10.52 4.76 -22.63
C ARG A 390 -9.91 5.49 -21.42
N TRP A 391 -9.36 6.69 -21.62
CA TRP A 391 -8.75 7.51 -20.57
C TRP A 391 -9.68 8.62 -20.03
N ALA A 392 -10.94 8.67 -20.46
CA ALA A 392 -11.90 9.69 -20.03
C ALA A 392 -12.00 9.80 -18.49
N VAL A 393 -11.95 8.67 -17.77
CA VAL A 393 -11.98 8.66 -16.29
C VAL A 393 -10.81 9.43 -15.68
N ARG A 394 -9.61 9.36 -16.28
CA ARG A 394 -8.43 10.10 -15.78
C ARG A 394 -8.55 11.58 -16.05
N ALA A 395 -9.03 11.95 -17.23
CA ALA A 395 -9.25 13.35 -17.57
C ALA A 395 -10.25 13.99 -16.59
N LEU A 396 -11.34 13.29 -16.30
CA LEU A 396 -12.33 13.70 -15.30
C LEU A 396 -11.71 13.78 -13.89
N GLU A 397 -10.99 12.74 -13.45
CA GLU A 397 -10.36 12.71 -12.12
C GLU A 397 -9.36 13.85 -11.92
N ILE A 398 -8.53 14.16 -12.91
CA ILE A 398 -7.55 15.26 -12.85
C ILE A 398 -8.25 16.60 -12.58
N GLN A 399 -9.30 16.90 -13.34
CA GLN A 399 -10.03 18.16 -13.20
C GLN A 399 -10.73 18.24 -11.84
N LEU A 400 -11.44 17.18 -11.44
CA LEU A 400 -12.13 17.13 -10.15
C LEU A 400 -11.15 17.24 -8.97
N ALA A 401 -10.04 16.51 -9.00
CA ALA A 401 -9.05 16.51 -7.93
C ALA A 401 -8.35 17.87 -7.80
N TRP A 402 -8.08 18.56 -8.92
CA TRP A 402 -7.52 19.92 -8.87
C TRP A 402 -8.51 20.94 -8.29
N ARG A 403 -9.79 20.87 -8.68
CA ARG A 403 -10.86 21.69 -8.11
C ARG A 403 -11.04 21.40 -6.60
N GLN A 404 -10.98 20.12 -6.22
CA GLN A 404 -11.07 19.70 -4.83
C GLN A 404 -9.88 20.20 -4.00
N ALA A 405 -8.67 20.23 -4.57
CA ALA A 405 -7.49 20.76 -3.87
C ALA A 405 -7.61 22.26 -3.55
N ASN A 406 -8.23 23.05 -4.44
CA ASN A 406 -8.56 24.44 -4.16
C ASN A 406 -9.58 24.55 -3.02
N CYS A 407 -10.64 23.75 -3.04
CA CYS A 407 -11.61 23.69 -1.93
C CYS A 407 -10.92 23.31 -0.61
N ASP A 408 -10.04 22.30 -0.63
CA ASP A 408 -9.32 21.83 0.55
C ASP A 408 -8.38 22.89 1.15
N LEU A 409 -7.76 23.73 0.31
CA LEU A 409 -6.88 24.81 0.73
C LEU A 409 -7.65 26.01 1.28
N PHE A 410 -8.67 26.49 0.55
CA PHE A 410 -9.35 27.73 0.91
C PHE A 410 -10.40 27.54 2.00
N ARG A 411 -10.91 26.32 2.25
CA ARG A 411 -11.77 26.07 3.41
C ARG A 411 -11.07 26.29 4.76
N LEU A 412 -9.73 26.34 4.79
CA LEU A 412 -8.95 26.70 5.97
C LEU A 412 -9.35 28.09 6.51
N PHE A 413 -9.85 28.96 5.64
CA PHE A 413 -10.23 30.34 5.94
C PHE A 413 -11.72 30.52 6.27
N LEU A 414 -12.50 29.43 6.35
CA LEU A 414 -13.94 29.49 6.57
C LEU A 414 -14.27 29.19 8.05
N PRO A 415 -14.55 30.21 8.89
CA PRO A 415 -14.81 30.00 10.31
C PRO A 415 -15.96 29.02 10.54
N GLY A 416 -15.80 28.12 11.51
CA GLY A 416 -16.80 27.11 11.84
C GLY A 416 -16.85 25.91 10.91
N HIS A 417 -16.07 25.88 9.82
CA HIS A 417 -15.88 24.66 9.02
C HIS A 417 -15.01 23.65 9.82
N PRO A 418 -15.26 22.33 9.76
CA PRO A 418 -14.54 21.35 10.60
C PRO A 418 -13.04 21.30 10.37
N ASN A 419 -12.63 21.56 9.13
CA ASN A 419 -11.23 21.62 8.71
C ASN A 419 -10.74 23.07 8.54
N ALA A 420 -11.36 24.05 9.20
CA ALA A 420 -10.86 25.42 9.22
C ALA A 420 -9.57 25.51 10.06
N ALA A 421 -8.73 26.51 9.80
CA ALA A 421 -7.67 26.85 10.73
C ALA A 421 -8.29 27.32 12.07
N PRO A 422 -7.64 27.06 13.22
CA PRO A 422 -8.17 27.48 14.51
C PRO A 422 -8.31 29.00 14.61
N ASP A 423 -9.21 29.48 15.47
CA ASP A 423 -9.47 30.92 15.67
C ASP A 423 -8.21 31.71 16.04
N VAL A 424 -7.25 31.09 16.74
CA VAL A 424 -5.98 31.74 17.09
C VAL A 424 -5.12 32.08 15.86
N VAL A 425 -5.28 31.32 14.77
CA VAL A 425 -4.62 31.54 13.48
C VAL A 425 -5.42 32.53 12.61
N LEU A 426 -6.76 32.49 12.69
CA LEU A 426 -7.64 33.33 11.85
C LEU A 426 -7.86 34.75 12.39
N ARG A 427 -7.91 34.94 13.72
CA ARG A 427 -8.18 36.24 14.36
C ARG A 427 -7.19 37.37 13.99
N PRO A 428 -5.88 37.12 13.83
CA PRO A 428 -4.92 38.15 13.40
C PRO A 428 -5.12 38.63 11.96
N LEU A 429 -5.88 37.89 11.15
CA LEU A 429 -6.15 38.23 9.75
C LEU A 429 -7.39 39.12 9.68
N GLU A 430 -7.48 40.03 8.71
CA GLU A 430 -8.68 40.88 8.50
C GLU A 430 -9.89 40.04 8.06
N PRO A 431 -10.88 39.74 8.95
CA PRO A 431 -11.89 38.69 8.75
C PRO A 431 -12.67 38.80 7.44
N ASN A 432 -13.09 40.01 7.09
CA ASN A 432 -14.01 40.23 5.98
C ASN A 432 -13.38 39.98 4.59
N ILE A 433 -12.06 40.18 4.45
CA ILE A 433 -11.39 40.06 3.14
C ILE A 433 -11.13 38.59 2.81
N TYR A 434 -10.49 37.84 3.72
CA TYR A 434 -10.10 36.47 3.42
C TYR A 434 -11.30 35.51 3.45
N VAL A 435 -12.29 35.72 4.33
CA VAL A 435 -13.50 34.88 4.37
C VAL A 435 -14.28 35.04 3.08
N GLY A 436 -14.46 36.28 2.61
CA GLY A 436 -15.15 36.56 1.35
C GLY A 436 -14.46 35.94 0.14
N GLN A 437 -13.13 36.09 0.03
CA GLN A 437 -12.34 35.47 -1.04
C GLN A 437 -12.39 33.94 -0.98
N ALA A 438 -12.13 33.36 0.18
CA ALA A 438 -12.14 31.91 0.38
C ALA A 438 -13.51 31.30 0.05
N ARG A 439 -14.59 31.99 0.45
CA ARG A 439 -15.95 31.61 0.12
C ARG A 439 -16.17 31.60 -1.39
N ALA A 440 -15.86 32.68 -2.09
CA ALA A 440 -16.06 32.77 -3.54
C ALA A 440 -15.31 31.66 -4.29
N ILE A 441 -14.05 31.41 -3.90
CA ILE A 441 -13.23 30.34 -4.47
C ILE A 441 -13.86 28.97 -4.20
N CYS A 442 -14.27 28.70 -2.95
CA CYS A 442 -14.91 27.44 -2.61
C CYS A 442 -16.26 27.23 -3.32
N GLU A 443 -17.09 28.28 -3.45
CA GLU A 443 -18.36 28.24 -4.20
C GLU A 443 -18.11 27.92 -5.68
N GLU A 444 -17.15 28.58 -6.33
CA GLU A 444 -16.79 28.32 -7.72
C GLU A 444 -16.35 26.87 -7.94
N HIS A 445 -15.35 26.42 -7.17
CA HIS A 445 -14.76 25.11 -7.39
C HIS A 445 -15.70 23.96 -6.99
N SER A 446 -16.41 24.07 -5.88
CA SER A 446 -17.39 23.04 -5.46
C SER A 446 -18.60 22.99 -6.39
N GLY A 447 -19.10 24.15 -6.83
CA GLY A 447 -20.18 24.22 -7.82
C GLY A 447 -19.78 23.58 -9.16
N TRP A 448 -18.55 23.82 -9.62
CA TRP A 448 -18.03 23.17 -10.83
C TRP A 448 -17.98 21.65 -10.70
N ILE A 449 -17.52 21.13 -9.55
CA ILE A 449 -17.48 19.68 -9.28
C ILE A 449 -18.89 19.09 -9.36
N VAL A 450 -19.86 19.68 -8.65
CA VAL A 450 -21.26 19.23 -8.64
C VAL A 450 -21.85 19.22 -10.05
N ASN A 451 -21.68 20.31 -10.81
CA ASN A 451 -22.19 20.41 -12.18
C ASN A 451 -21.59 19.32 -13.07
N THR A 452 -20.28 19.11 -12.99
CA THR A 452 -19.59 18.09 -13.78
C THR A 452 -20.05 16.67 -13.45
N ILE A 453 -20.25 16.37 -12.16
CA ILE A 453 -20.78 15.07 -11.71
C ILE A 453 -22.22 14.86 -12.21
N THR A 454 -23.04 15.91 -12.16
CA THR A 454 -24.43 15.88 -12.65
C THR A 454 -24.47 15.63 -14.17
N GLU A 455 -23.60 16.28 -14.94
CA GLU A 455 -23.50 16.02 -16.39
C GLU A 455 -22.97 14.61 -16.69
N ALA A 456 -21.96 14.13 -15.95
CA ALA A 456 -21.46 12.77 -16.10
C ALA A 456 -22.54 11.70 -15.81
N GLU A 457 -23.42 11.96 -14.85
CA GLU A 457 -24.56 11.08 -14.56
C GLU A 457 -25.59 11.04 -15.71
N LYS A 458 -25.87 12.20 -16.32
CA LYS A 458 -26.78 12.29 -17.49
C LYS A 458 -26.23 11.57 -18.72
N MET A 459 -24.91 11.57 -18.90
CA MET A 459 -24.26 10.91 -20.04
C MET A 459 -24.27 9.37 -19.96
N ASP A 460 -24.64 8.78 -18.81
CA ASP A 460 -24.63 7.32 -18.57
C ASP A 460 -23.34 6.64 -19.07
N LEU A 461 -22.20 7.22 -18.70
CA LEU A 461 -20.89 6.73 -19.13
C LEU A 461 -20.72 5.27 -18.70
N ARG A 462 -20.50 4.37 -19.67
CA ARG A 462 -20.27 2.92 -19.42
C ARG A 462 -18.84 2.63 -18.95
N ILE A 463 -18.34 3.43 -18.02
CA ILE A 463 -16.99 3.34 -17.46
C ILE A 463 -17.06 3.10 -15.95
N LEU A 464 -15.98 2.58 -15.38
CA LEU A 464 -15.80 2.56 -13.93
C LEU A 464 -15.24 3.92 -13.50
N PHE A 465 -15.73 4.43 -12.37
CA PHE A 465 -15.20 5.64 -11.73
C PHE A 465 -14.26 5.25 -10.59
N SER A 466 -13.21 6.04 -10.37
CA SER A 466 -12.31 5.84 -9.24
C SER A 466 -12.97 6.29 -7.94
N PHE A 467 -12.52 5.73 -6.82
CA PHE A 467 -13.00 6.13 -5.50
C PHE A 467 -12.74 7.62 -5.21
N ASP A 468 -11.69 8.21 -5.78
CA ASP A 468 -11.39 9.64 -5.59
C ASP A 468 -12.45 10.56 -6.22
N ILE A 469 -13.05 10.17 -7.36
CA ILE A 469 -14.19 10.89 -7.96
C ILE A 469 -15.38 10.92 -7.00
N ALA A 470 -15.71 9.79 -6.38
CA ALA A 470 -16.77 9.74 -5.37
C ALA A 470 -16.44 10.65 -4.17
N ARG A 471 -15.18 10.67 -3.72
CA ARG A 471 -14.73 11.56 -2.63
C ARG A 471 -14.88 13.02 -3.00
N CYS A 472 -14.49 13.43 -4.21
CA CYS A 472 -14.66 14.80 -4.69
C CYS A 472 -16.14 15.19 -4.73
N ALA A 473 -17.03 14.35 -5.28
CA ALA A 473 -18.47 14.60 -5.31
C ALA A 473 -19.06 14.80 -3.90
N TYR A 474 -18.71 13.92 -2.96
CA TYR A 474 -19.13 13.99 -1.57
C TYR A 474 -18.60 15.24 -0.84
N GLN A 475 -17.32 15.57 -0.99
CA GLN A 475 -16.71 16.73 -0.35
C GLN A 475 -17.30 18.04 -0.89
N ALA A 476 -17.49 18.13 -2.22
CA ALA A 476 -18.10 19.31 -2.84
C ALA A 476 -19.56 19.50 -2.39
N ALA A 477 -20.35 18.41 -2.29
CA ALA A 477 -21.72 18.47 -1.79
C ALA A 477 -21.78 18.97 -0.34
N ARG A 478 -20.94 18.42 0.55
CA ARG A 478 -20.86 18.87 1.95
C ARG A 478 -20.43 20.33 2.08
N LEU A 479 -19.44 20.74 1.29
CA LEU A 479 -18.97 22.12 1.28
C LEU A 479 -20.06 23.07 0.76
N GLY A 480 -20.77 22.71 -0.30
CA GLY A 480 -21.90 23.49 -0.82
C GLY A 480 -23.02 23.68 0.21
N LEU A 481 -23.38 22.62 0.94
CA LEU A 481 -24.35 22.70 2.03
C LEU A 481 -23.87 23.62 3.16
N PHE A 482 -22.60 23.51 3.56
CA PHE A 482 -21.99 24.39 4.57
C PHE A 482 -22.04 25.87 4.14
N LEU A 483 -21.62 26.18 2.91
CA LEU A 483 -21.54 27.54 2.38
C LEU A 483 -22.91 28.22 2.26
N ALA A 484 -23.95 27.44 1.92
CA ALA A 484 -25.32 27.94 1.81
C ALA A 484 -25.92 28.40 3.15
N HIS A 485 -25.34 27.97 4.28
CA HIS A 485 -25.85 28.23 5.64
C HIS A 485 -24.92 29.10 6.50
N MET A 486 -23.83 29.62 5.93
CA MET A 486 -22.95 30.54 6.67
C MET A 486 -23.63 31.89 6.97
N PRO A 487 -23.52 32.45 8.19
CA PRO A 487 -24.26 33.64 8.63
C PRO A 487 -23.91 34.98 7.96
N GLU A 488 -22.87 35.05 7.12
CA GLU A 488 -22.35 36.31 6.61
C GLU A 488 -22.32 36.37 5.07
N ALA A 489 -23.00 37.38 4.53
CA ALA A 489 -23.09 37.78 3.12
C ALA A 489 -23.87 36.83 2.18
N ARG A 490 -24.85 37.41 1.50
CA ARG A 490 -25.70 36.86 0.42
C ARG A 490 -25.03 35.70 -0.32
N SER A 491 -25.39 34.45 0.00
CA SER A 491 -25.01 33.32 -0.83
C SER A 491 -25.59 33.52 -2.24
N VAL A 492 -24.80 33.23 -3.28
CA VAL A 492 -25.31 33.19 -4.65
C VAL A 492 -26.28 32.00 -4.81
N SER A 493 -26.05 30.92 -4.07
CA SER A 493 -26.88 29.72 -4.07
C SER A 493 -27.88 29.72 -2.91
N LYS A 494 -29.16 29.64 -3.23
CA LYS A 494 -30.22 29.43 -2.22
C LYS A 494 -30.02 28.07 -1.54
N PRO A 495 -30.36 27.92 -0.24
CA PRO A 495 -30.29 26.63 0.47
C PRO A 495 -30.92 25.45 -0.28
N GLU A 496 -32.05 25.68 -0.94
CA GLU A 496 -32.76 24.70 -1.79
C GLU A 496 -31.88 24.17 -2.94
N ALA A 497 -31.13 25.05 -3.61
CA ALA A 497 -30.24 24.66 -4.70
C ALA A 497 -29.06 23.83 -4.18
N ALA A 498 -28.53 24.16 -2.99
CA ALA A 498 -27.47 23.38 -2.36
C ALA A 498 -27.93 21.96 -1.98
N ILE A 499 -29.17 21.82 -1.50
CA ILE A 499 -29.79 20.51 -1.21
C ILE A 499 -29.96 19.69 -2.49
N ALA A 500 -30.52 20.28 -3.56
CA ALA A 500 -30.69 19.60 -4.84
C ALA A 500 -29.34 19.14 -5.42
N ASN A 501 -28.32 20.00 -5.35
CA ASN A 501 -26.96 19.69 -5.76
C ASN A 501 -26.35 18.53 -4.97
N ALA A 502 -26.54 18.51 -3.65
CA ALA A 502 -26.09 17.42 -2.78
C ALA A 502 -26.82 16.10 -3.11
N ALA A 503 -28.12 16.16 -3.42
CA ALA A 503 -28.91 15.00 -3.83
C ALA A 503 -28.42 14.41 -5.17
N SER A 504 -28.07 15.24 -6.15
CA SER A 504 -27.45 14.78 -7.41
C SER A 504 -26.12 14.05 -7.15
N CYS A 505 -25.23 14.62 -6.34
CA CYS A 505 -23.99 13.94 -5.95
C CYS A 505 -24.25 12.61 -5.22
N LEU A 506 -25.24 12.57 -4.33
CA LEU A 506 -25.61 11.35 -3.61
C LEU A 506 -26.13 10.27 -4.58
N ASN A 507 -26.95 10.64 -5.55
CA ASN A 507 -27.47 9.73 -6.58
C ASN A 507 -26.34 9.15 -7.43
N PHE A 508 -25.41 10.00 -7.88
CA PHE A 508 -24.20 9.57 -8.58
C PHE A 508 -23.40 8.53 -7.77
N ILE A 509 -23.15 8.80 -6.48
CA ILE A 509 -22.40 7.88 -5.61
C ILE A 509 -23.18 6.58 -5.41
N LYS A 510 -24.49 6.63 -5.12
CA LYS A 510 -25.33 5.43 -4.95
C LYS A 510 -25.33 4.59 -6.22
N ARG A 511 -25.52 5.19 -7.39
CA ARG A 511 -25.59 4.48 -8.68
C ARG A 511 -24.29 3.74 -9.01
N ASN A 512 -23.15 4.42 -8.83
CA ASN A 512 -21.86 3.91 -9.29
C ASN A 512 -21.10 3.10 -8.22
N PHE A 513 -21.40 3.32 -6.93
CA PHE A 513 -20.66 2.74 -5.81
C PHE A 513 -21.55 1.99 -4.79
N ALA A 514 -22.82 1.67 -5.12
CA ALA A 514 -23.73 0.95 -4.21
C ALA A 514 -23.13 -0.34 -3.63
N SER A 515 -22.36 -1.10 -4.42
CA SER A 515 -21.74 -2.33 -3.94
C SER A 515 -20.36 -2.14 -3.31
N ALA A 516 -19.78 -0.94 -3.37
CA ALA A 516 -18.47 -0.65 -2.81
C ALA A 516 -18.59 -0.33 -1.32
N ALA A 517 -18.04 -1.18 -0.46
CA ALA A 517 -18.15 -1.06 0.98
C ALA A 517 -17.59 0.26 1.50
N HIS A 518 -16.45 0.69 0.97
CA HIS A 518 -15.77 1.91 1.36
C HIS A 518 -16.58 3.20 1.09
N ALA A 519 -17.60 3.14 0.23
CA ALA A 519 -18.47 4.28 -0.08
C ALA A 519 -19.70 4.39 0.85
N ARG A 520 -20.04 3.31 1.61
CA ARG A 520 -21.28 3.26 2.40
C ARG A 520 -21.39 4.39 3.43
N ARG A 521 -20.30 4.71 4.12
CA ARG A 521 -20.29 5.81 5.10
C ARG A 521 -20.53 7.16 4.45
N MET A 522 -19.96 7.43 3.28
CA MET A 522 -20.22 8.68 2.54
C MET A 522 -21.69 8.77 2.10
N ILE A 523 -22.28 7.66 1.63
CA ILE A 523 -23.69 7.59 1.26
C ILE A 523 -24.59 7.87 2.47
N SER A 524 -24.33 7.21 3.59
CA SER A 524 -25.10 7.38 4.82
C SER A 524 -25.00 8.80 5.37
N ASP A 525 -23.77 9.31 5.50
CA ASP A 525 -23.49 10.66 6.02
C ASP A 525 -24.15 11.74 5.16
N LEU A 526 -23.98 11.69 3.83
CA LEU A 526 -24.58 12.68 2.94
C LEU A 526 -26.11 12.58 2.92
N SER A 527 -26.69 11.38 3.04
CA SER A 527 -28.15 11.21 3.15
C SER A 527 -28.70 11.84 4.43
N LEU A 528 -28.00 11.65 5.56
CA LEU A 528 -28.38 12.26 6.85
C LEU A 528 -28.26 13.78 6.82
N LEU A 529 -27.17 14.30 6.25
CA LEU A 529 -26.97 15.75 6.10
C LEU A 529 -28.09 16.36 5.25
N ILE A 530 -28.41 15.78 4.09
CA ILE A 530 -29.49 16.27 3.23
C ILE A 530 -30.82 16.31 4.00
N GLY A 531 -31.18 15.23 4.70
CA GLY A 531 -32.42 15.18 5.49
C GLY A 531 -32.46 16.23 6.61
N ALA A 532 -31.33 16.53 7.26
CA ALA A 532 -31.25 17.58 8.28
C ALA A 532 -31.47 19.00 7.71
N TYR A 533 -31.07 19.24 6.46
CA TYR A 533 -31.27 20.52 5.78
C TYR A 533 -32.67 20.68 5.15
N GLU A 534 -33.43 19.60 4.95
CA GLU A 534 -34.79 19.64 4.37
C GLU A 534 -35.91 20.00 5.38
N THR A 535 -35.69 19.81 6.69
CA THR A 535 -36.72 20.09 7.71
C THR A 535 -36.92 21.60 7.95
N GLN A 536 -38.18 22.08 8.10
CA GLN A 536 -38.53 23.52 8.25
C GLN A 536 -37.98 24.22 9.51
N ASP A 537 -37.53 23.48 10.53
CA ASP A 537 -36.65 23.97 11.61
C ASP A 537 -35.17 24.09 11.15
N GLY A 538 -34.97 24.30 9.85
CA GLY A 538 -33.73 24.07 9.12
C GLY A 538 -32.55 24.89 9.59
N HIS A 539 -32.75 25.99 10.32
CA HIS A 539 -31.65 26.70 10.98
C HIS A 539 -31.11 25.94 12.21
N LEU A 540 -31.96 25.30 13.00
CA LEU A 540 -31.55 24.47 14.14
C LEU A 540 -31.03 23.10 13.65
N GLY A 541 -31.69 22.50 12.65
CA GLY A 541 -31.21 21.27 11.99
C GLY A 541 -29.88 21.47 11.27
N ALA A 542 -29.72 22.60 10.55
CA ALA A 542 -28.44 23.00 9.96
C ALA A 542 -27.40 23.33 11.02
N ALA A 543 -27.75 24.02 12.11
CA ALA A 543 -26.83 24.32 13.20
C ALA A 543 -26.37 23.04 13.92
N MET A 544 -27.26 22.08 14.15
CA MET A 544 -26.92 20.76 14.70
C MET A 544 -26.12 19.90 13.72
N ALA A 545 -26.41 19.97 12.42
CA ALA A 545 -25.61 19.32 11.38
C ALA A 545 -24.22 19.97 11.28
N LEU A 546 -24.14 21.30 11.34
CA LEU A 546 -22.90 22.09 11.41
C LEU A 546 -22.12 21.80 12.69
N ASP A 547 -22.78 21.62 13.83
CA ASP A 547 -22.14 21.23 15.10
C ASP A 547 -21.74 19.75 15.12
N SER A 548 -22.47 18.87 14.43
CA SER A 548 -22.06 17.47 14.20
C SER A 548 -20.90 17.38 13.21
N LEU A 549 -20.81 18.35 12.29
CA LEU A 549 -19.69 18.53 11.37
C LEU A 549 -18.48 19.07 12.15
N ARG A 550 -18.67 20.04 13.06
CA ARG A 550 -17.62 20.54 13.96
C ARG A 550 -17.15 19.38 14.84
N ALA A 551 -15.85 19.14 14.84
CA ALA A 551 -15.27 18.14 15.70
C ALA A 551 -15.54 18.50 17.16
N SER A 552 -16.34 17.69 17.87
CA SER A 552 -16.41 17.74 19.32
C SER A 552 -15.13 17.11 19.86
N GLY A 553 -14.25 17.92 20.43
CA GLY A 553 -13.04 17.39 21.05
C GLY A 553 -11.91 18.40 21.22
N ASP A 554 -10.91 18.04 22.01
CA ASP A 554 -9.72 18.86 22.20
C ASP A 554 -8.83 18.93 20.94
N ALA A 555 -7.72 19.65 20.98
CA ALA A 555 -6.81 19.78 19.84
C ALA A 555 -6.23 18.42 19.37
N VAL A 556 -6.02 17.47 20.29
CA VAL A 556 -5.44 16.15 20.01
C VAL A 556 -6.49 15.25 19.36
N GLU A 557 -7.73 15.29 19.81
CA GLU A 557 -8.85 14.58 19.20
C GLU A 557 -9.09 15.07 17.76
N ARG A 558 -9.02 16.38 17.53
CA ARG A 558 -9.12 16.98 16.18
C ARG A 558 -7.96 16.56 15.26
N HIS A 559 -6.74 16.51 15.79
CA HIS A 559 -5.57 16.05 15.04
C HIS A 559 -5.68 14.59 14.60
N ASN A 560 -6.20 13.74 15.48
CA ASN A 560 -6.34 12.31 15.26
C ASN A 560 -7.65 11.93 14.55
N GLN A 561 -8.55 12.89 14.32
CA GLN A 561 -9.85 12.62 13.70
C GLN A 561 -9.68 12.08 12.28
N LEU A 562 -10.22 10.89 12.06
CA LEU A 562 -10.24 10.27 10.75
C LEU A 562 -11.42 10.79 9.93
N ALA A 563 -11.17 11.10 8.66
CA ALA A 563 -12.25 11.52 7.76
C ALA A 563 -13.28 10.38 7.58
N VAL A 564 -14.54 10.72 7.35
CA VAL A 564 -15.65 9.75 7.13
C VAL A 564 -15.32 8.70 6.07
N HIS A 565 -14.57 9.11 5.03
CA HIS A 565 -14.15 8.29 3.91
C HIS A 565 -12.78 7.62 4.09
N SER A 566 -12.13 7.79 5.25
CA SER A 566 -10.91 7.03 5.58
C SER A 566 -11.26 5.56 5.75
N LEU A 567 -10.46 4.68 5.15
CA LEU A 567 -10.62 3.24 5.34
C LEU A 567 -10.28 2.80 6.77
N ILE A 568 -9.38 3.53 7.44
CA ILE A 568 -9.00 3.25 8.84
C ILE A 568 -10.15 3.56 9.78
N HIS A 569 -10.89 4.65 9.53
CA HIS A 569 -12.06 4.97 10.36
C HIS A 569 -13.09 3.83 10.34
N GLN A 570 -13.16 3.11 9.22
CA GLN A 570 -14.08 2.00 9.00
C GLN A 570 -13.53 0.65 9.48
N ALA A 571 -12.26 0.59 9.90
CA ALA A 571 -11.63 -0.61 10.43
C ALA A 571 -11.94 -0.74 11.94
N ASN A 572 -12.49 -1.88 12.35
CA ASN A 572 -12.82 -2.16 13.74
C ASN A 572 -11.66 -2.91 14.40
N PHE A 573 -10.54 -2.21 14.61
CA PHE A 573 -9.45 -2.77 15.41
C PHE A 573 -9.89 -2.91 16.86
N VAL A 574 -9.71 -4.11 17.41
CA VAL A 574 -9.98 -4.40 18.83
C VAL A 574 -8.70 -4.12 19.59
N ASP A 575 -8.76 -3.15 20.51
CA ASP A 575 -7.75 -2.99 21.55
C ASP A 575 -8.20 -3.81 22.76
N ASP A 576 -7.59 -4.96 22.99
CA ASP A 576 -7.89 -5.87 24.11
C ASP A 576 -6.96 -5.62 25.31
N SER A 577 -6.17 -4.54 25.31
CA SER A 577 -5.27 -4.21 26.42
C SER A 577 -6.00 -3.88 27.72
N PHE A 578 -7.27 -3.43 27.65
CA PHE A 578 -8.12 -3.23 28.82
C PHE A 578 -8.36 -4.52 29.62
N LEU A 579 -8.15 -5.71 29.03
CA LEU A 579 -8.23 -6.98 29.74
C LEU A 579 -7.16 -7.14 30.82
N TYR A 580 -6.09 -6.33 30.81
CA TYR A 580 -5.09 -6.29 31.88
C TYR A 580 -5.53 -5.44 33.08
N GLU A 581 -6.60 -4.67 32.96
CA GLU A 581 -7.19 -3.85 34.03
C GLU A 581 -8.37 -4.55 34.75
N LEU A 582 -8.80 -5.70 34.22
CA LEU A 582 -9.80 -6.61 34.81
C LEU A 582 -9.14 -7.65 35.71
#